data_AF-A0A2E1GU96-F1
#
_entry.id   AF-A0A2E1GU96-F1
#
_cell.length_a   1.000
_cell.length_b   1.000
_cell.length_c   1.000
_cell.angle_alpha   90.00
_cell.angle_beta   90.00
_cell.angle_gamma   90.00
#
_symmetry.space_group_name_H-M   'P 1'
#
loop_
_entity.id
_entity.type
_entity.pdbx_description
1 polymer ?
#
loop_
_entity_poly.entity_id
_entity_poly.type
_entity_poly.pdbx_seq_one_letter_code
_entity_poly.pdbx_strand_id
1 'polypeptide(L)' 'MKLWQKNTPTDEKIVHFTVGKDRVYDLHLAAYDCQASIAHVQMLGQIEILTEKETQALVGVLNEIKTEAEN' A
#
# COMPACT_ATOMS: atom_id res chain seq x y z
N MET A 1 -5.18 -1.68 -12.89
CA MET A 1 -4.86 -3.02 -12.36
C MET A 1 -5.28 -3.07 -10.90
N LYS A 2 -5.92 -4.16 -10.43
CA LYS A 2 -6.23 -4.35 -9.00
C LYS A 2 -5.37 -5.50 -8.48
N LEU A 3 -4.72 -5.31 -7.33
CA LEU A 3 -3.82 -6.32 -6.76
C LEU A 3 -4.55 -7.62 -6.37
N TRP A 4 -5.85 -7.54 -6.05
CA TRP A 4 -6.68 -8.68 -5.64
C TRP A 4 -7.53 -9.27 -6.78
N GLN A 5 -7.35 -8.81 -8.02
CA GLN A 5 -8.10 -9.34 -9.14
C GLN A 5 -7.63 -10.76 -9.49
N LYS A 6 -8.59 -11.69 -9.55
CA LYS A 6 -8.36 -13.06 -10.01
C LYS A 6 -8.31 -13.13 -11.54
N ASN A 7 -8.13 -14.33 -12.07
CA ASN A 7 -8.10 -14.60 -13.52
C ASN A 7 -9.41 -14.30 -14.26
N THR A 8 -10.47 -13.84 -13.58
CA THR A 8 -11.73 -13.44 -14.18
C THR A 8 -11.95 -11.93 -14.05
N PRO A 9 -12.52 -11.28 -15.07
CA PRO A 9 -12.92 -9.88 -14.96
C PRO A 9 -13.94 -9.70 -13.84
N THR A 10 -13.76 -8.69 -12.99
CA THR A 10 -14.77 -8.32 -11.98
C THR A 10 -15.86 -7.51 -12.65
N ASP A 11 -17.13 -7.86 -12.42
CA ASP A 11 -18.29 -7.15 -12.96
C ASP A 11 -18.29 -5.66 -12.53
N GLU A 12 -18.40 -4.75 -13.48
CA GLU A 12 -18.34 -3.30 -13.23
C GLU A 12 -19.41 -2.80 -12.25
N LYS A 13 -20.61 -3.40 -12.24
CA LYS A 13 -21.66 -3.03 -11.29
C LYS A 13 -21.27 -3.37 -9.87
N ILE A 14 -20.65 -4.53 -9.67
CA ILE A 14 -20.13 -4.95 -8.36
C ILE A 14 -19.04 -3.97 -7.93
N VAL A 15 -18.12 -3.61 -8.83
CA VAL A 15 -17.03 -2.67 -8.52
C VAL A 15 -17.58 -1.30 -8.11
N HIS A 16 -18.54 -0.76 -8.85
CA HIS A 16 -19.15 0.53 -8.52
C HIS A 16 -19.83 0.49 -7.16
N PHE A 17 -20.55 -0.60 -6.86
CA PHE A 17 -21.25 -0.77 -5.58
C PHE A 17 -20.30 -0.93 -4.40
N THR A 18 -19.21 -1.70 -4.53
CA THR A 18 -18.33 -2.01 -3.39
C THR A 18 -17.21 -0.98 -3.18
N VAL A 19 -16.77 -0.29 -4.23
CA VAL A 19 -15.65 0.67 -4.13
C VAL A 19 -16.15 2.10 -3.88
N GLY A 20 -17.34 2.47 -4.34
CA GLY A 20 -17.99 3.75 -4.02
C GLY A 20 -17.04 4.96 -4.00
N LYS A 21 -16.84 5.52 -2.80
CA LYS A 21 -15.94 6.67 -2.53
C LYS A 21 -14.61 6.28 -1.87
N ASP A 22 -14.29 4.99 -1.80
CA ASP A 22 -13.11 4.49 -1.09
C ASP A 22 -11.85 5.21 -1.54
N ARG A 23 -11.67 5.45 -2.85
CA ARG A 23 -10.50 6.20 -3.36
C ARG A 23 -10.30 7.59 -2.74
N VAL A 24 -11.38 8.26 -2.32
CA VAL A 24 -11.30 9.55 -1.64
C VAL A 24 -10.95 9.35 -0.16
N TYR A 25 -11.57 8.36 0.48
CA TYR A 25 -11.32 8.06 1.89
C TYR A 25 -9.94 7.45 2.14
N ASP A 26 -9.46 6.62 1.22
CA ASP A 26 -8.14 5.99 1.25
C ASP A 26 -7.02 7.04 1.26
N LEU A 27 -7.21 8.20 0.64
CA LEU A 27 -6.25 9.30 0.71
C LEU A 27 -6.05 9.81 2.15
N HIS A 28 -7.11 9.83 2.96
CA HIS A 28 -7.00 10.20 4.37
C HIS A 28 -6.30 9.12 5.22
N LEU A 29 -6.23 7.90 4.72
CA LEU A 29 -5.60 6.76 5.39
C LEU A 29 -4.18 6.48 4.89
N ALA A 30 -3.77 7.08 3.77
CA ALA A 30 -2.53 6.77 3.06
C ALA A 30 -1.27 6.91 3.94
N ALA A 31 -1.19 7.94 4.78
CA ALA A 31 -0.07 8.13 5.71
C ALA A 31 0.06 6.99 6.73
N TYR A 32 -1.07 6.48 7.22
CA TYR A 32 -1.13 5.38 8.18
C TYR A 32 -0.84 4.03 7.51
N ASP A 33 -1.29 3.84 6.27
CA ASP A 33 -0.97 2.67 5.46
C ASP A 33 0.54 2.60 5.16
N CYS A 34 1.18 3.75 4.85
CA CYS A 34 2.63 3.84 4.70
C CYS A 34 3.36 3.50 6.01
N GLN A 35 2.86 3.99 7.15
CA GLN A 35 3.43 3.66 8.45
C GLN A 35 3.37 2.15 8.75
N ALA A 36 2.23 1.50 8.48
CA ALA A 36 2.09 0.05 8.63
C ALA A 36 3.00 -0.72 7.65
N SER A 37 3.10 -0.24 6.41
CA SER A 37 3.97 -0.81 5.37
C SER A 37 5.45 -0.73 5.74
N ILE A 38 5.92 0.37 6.35
CA ILE A 38 7.30 0.51 6.86
C ILE A 38 7.59 -0.58 7.90
N ALA A 39 6.69 -0.76 8.87
CA ALA A 39 6.85 -1.80 9.88
C ALA A 39 6.88 -3.21 9.26
N HIS A 40 6.04 -3.45 8.24
CA HIS A 40 6.03 -4.72 7.51
C HIS A 40 7.35 -4.95 6.76
N VAL A 41 7.86 -3.95 6.04
CA VAL A 41 9.13 -4.03 5.31
C VAL A 41 10.30 -4.31 6.26
N GLN A 42 10.33 -3.63 7.41
CA GLN A 42 11.35 -3.88 8.44
C GLN A 42 11.30 -5.33 8.95
N MET A 43 10.10 -5.86 9.21
CA MET A 43 9.91 -7.25 9.61
C MET A 43 10.40 -8.22 8.52
N LEU A 44 10.07 -7.97 7.24
CA LEU A 44 10.54 -8.80 6.12
C LEU A 44 12.07 -8.80 5.99
N GLY A 45 12.72 -7.66 6.25
CA GLY A 45 14.18 -7.59 6.32
C GLY A 45 14.76 -8.39 7.49
N GLN A 46 14.10 -8.40 8.66
CA GLN A 46 14.55 -9.18 9.83
C GLN A 46 14.50 -10.69 9.60
N ILE A 47 13.54 -11.17 8.79
CA ILE A 47 13.42 -12.59 8.44
C ILE A 47 14.10 -12.93 7.11
N GLU A 48 14.95 -12.03 6.60
CA GLU A 48 15.78 -12.22 5.40
C GLU A 48 15.00 -12.50 4.10
N ILE A 49 13.70 -12.16 4.04
CA ILE A 49 12.94 -12.16 2.78
C ILE A 49 13.38 -11.00 1.89
N LEU A 50 13.75 -9.87 2.51
CA LEU A 50 14.35 -8.72 1.85
C LEU A 50 15.81 -8.58 2.28
N THR A 51 16.67 -8.19 1.35
CA THR A 51 18.03 -7.77 1.71
C THR A 51 18.00 -6.46 2.49
N GLU A 52 19.08 -6.17 3.23
CA GLU A 52 19.22 -4.89 3.93
C GLU A 52 19.09 -3.69 2.97
N LYS A 53 19.67 -3.80 1.77
CA LYS A 53 19.60 -2.77 0.73
C LYS A 53 18.18 -2.54 0.25
N GLU A 54 17.42 -3.60 -0.01
CA GLU A 54 16.01 -3.50 -0.42
C GLU A 54 15.14 -2.92 0.69
N THR A 55 15.37 -3.37 1.93
CA THR A 55 14.66 -2.88 3.11
C THR A 55 14.87 -1.37 3.28
N GLN A 56 16.12 -0.89 3.22
CA GLN A 56 16.44 0.53 3.33
C GLN A 56 15.83 1.34 2.18
N ALA A 57 15.91 0.84 0.94
CA ALA A 57 15.34 1.53 -0.22
C ALA A 57 13.80 1.67 -0.11
N LEU A 58 13.11 0.61 0.28
CA LEU A 58 11.65 0.61 0.44
C LEU A 58 11.21 1.52 1.60
N VAL A 59 11.90 1.46 2.75
CA VAL A 59 11.62 2.36 3.88
C VAL A 59 11.82 3.82 3.48
N GLY A 60 12.87 4.14 2.69
CA GLY A 60 13.09 5.50 2.18
C GLY A 60 11.90 6.03 1.39
N VAL A 61 11.50 5.30 0.35
CA VAL A 61 10.38 5.69 -0.52
C VAL A 61 9.05 5.75 0.24
N LEU A 62 8.79 4.82 1.16
CA LEU A 62 7.55 4.85 1.96
C LEU A 62 7.48 6.06 2.89
N ASN A 63 8.61 6.56 3.40
CA ASN A 63 8.64 7.81 4.17
C ASN A 63 8.38 9.04 3.29
N GLU A 64 8.85 9.05 2.05
CA GLU A 64 8.55 10.10 1.07
C GLU A 64 7.04 10.14 0.78
N ILE A 65 6.43 8.99 0.44
CA ILE A 65 4.99 8.88 0.17
C ILE A 65 4.17 9.26 1.40
N LYS A 66 4.59 8.82 2.59
CA LYS A 66 3.92 9.19 3.85
C LYS A 66 3.90 10.71 4.04
N THR A 67 5.03 11.38 3.83
CA THR A 67 5.14 12.83 3.95
C THR A 67 4.26 13.55 2.94
N GLU A 68 4.20 13.05 1.70
CA GLU A 68 3.29 13.58 0.68
C GLU A 68 1.81 13.43 1.08
N ALA A 69 1.44 12.30 1.69
CA ALA A 69 0.07 12.03 2.11
C ALA A 69 -0.39 12.83 3.34
N GLU A 70 0.53 13.39 4.14
CA GLU A 70 0.22 14.22 5.30
C GLU A 70 0.02 15.71 4.95
N ASN A 71 0.47 16.15 3.76
CA ASN A 71 0.37 17.53 3.26
C ASN A 71 -0.90 17.76 2.43
#